data_AF-A0A1V5IH67-F1
#
_entry.id   AF-A0A1V5IH67-F1
#
_cell.length_a   1.000
_cell.length_b   1.000
_cell.length_c   1.000
_cell.angle_alpha   90.00
_cell.angle_beta   90.00
_cell.angle_gamma   90.00
#
_symmetry.space_group_name_H-M   'P 1'
#
loop_
_entity.id
_entity.type
_entity.pdbx_description
1 polymer ?
#
loop_
_entity_poly.entity_id
_entity_poly.type
_entity_poly.pdbx_seq_one_letter_code
_entity_poly.pdbx_strand_id
1 'polypeptide(L)'
;MGRRPLPRPDGGRGPRRRKLILAAAAAVNLALLAYFKYRSFFFSSMDGLFGLLGMDEPLPALRVLLPMGVSFYTFAGISYAVDVYRGTIRPARSVLHYLAWATLSPYLMAGPIIRYGHPGAQLERAQQQRFRLSLVGSGLFFLAMGLAKKALVADTTAAYLNQLFVGYPLRAHLGLESRPGIHTAAPLRLLGILGQGRRVAFMIGLRFPQNFSSPYKAVNPSGFWRHWHMSLSSWLRDYLFIPLGGSRGTTLMTVRNLLVTFLLAGLWHDPAWAFVF
;
A
#
# COMPACT_ATOMS: atom_id res chain seq x y z
N MET A 1 9.34 -3.57 19.28
CA MET A 1 9.44 -2.46 20.26
C MET A 1 8.10 -1.73 20.33
N GLY A 2 7.35 -1.93 21.41
CA GLY A 2 6.07 -1.24 21.62
C GLY A 2 6.33 0.23 21.92
N ARG A 3 5.77 1.13 21.10
CA ARG A 3 5.84 2.57 21.35
C ARG A 3 4.95 2.86 22.57
N ARG A 4 5.53 3.37 23.66
CA ARG A 4 4.75 3.84 24.81
C ARG A 4 3.78 4.94 24.32
N PRO A 5 2.50 4.89 24.69
CA PRO A 5 1.55 5.94 24.33
C PRO A 5 2.04 7.28 24.85
N LEU A 6 1.88 8.34 24.06
CA LEU A 6 2.14 9.70 24.53
C LEU A 6 1.10 10.09 25.59
N PRO A 7 1.45 10.99 26.53
CA PRO A 7 0.47 11.63 27.40
C PRO A 7 -0.67 12.17 26.54
N ARG A 8 -1.90 11.76 26.85
CA ARG A 8 -3.07 12.12 26.04
C ARG A 8 -3.28 13.62 26.22
N PRO A 9 -3.45 14.40 25.13
CA PRO A 9 -3.88 15.78 25.29
C PRO A 9 -5.27 15.76 25.92
N ASP A 10 -5.41 16.49 27.01
CA ASP A 10 -6.62 16.64 27.83
C ASP A 10 -7.71 17.36 27.02
N GLY A 11 -8.34 16.63 26.11
CA GLY A 11 -9.53 17.07 25.39
C GLY A 11 -10.70 16.24 25.89
N GLY A 12 -11.59 16.86 26.67
CA GLY A 12 -12.75 16.27 27.38
C GLY A 12 -13.84 15.58 26.54
N ARG A 13 -13.47 14.88 25.45
CA ARG A 13 -14.39 14.08 24.65
C ARG A 13 -14.48 12.67 25.21
N GLY A 14 -15.69 12.22 25.55
CA GLY A 14 -15.94 10.89 26.08
C GLY A 14 -15.48 9.75 25.17
N PRO A 15 -15.17 8.54 25.71
CA PRO A 15 -14.62 7.41 24.95
C PRO A 15 -15.47 6.97 23.75
N ARG A 16 -16.81 7.04 23.86
CA ARG A 16 -17.75 6.68 22.79
C ARG A 16 -17.64 7.59 21.58
N ARG A 17 -17.59 8.91 21.81
CA ARG A 17 -17.48 9.91 20.73
C ARG A 17 -16.18 9.77 19.95
N ARG A 18 -15.07 9.43 20.63
CA ARG A 18 -13.78 9.18 19.97
C ARG A 18 -13.82 7.95 19.07
N LYS A 19 -14.45 6.86 19.50
CA LYS A 19 -14.65 5.65 18.67
C LYS A 19 -15.50 5.94 17.44
N LEU A 20 -16.58 6.71 17.60
CA LEU A 20 -17.44 7.10 16.49
C LEU A 20 -16.67 7.93 15.44
N ILE A 21 -15.85 8.90 15.87
CA ILE A 21 -15.02 9.71 14.96
C ILE A 21 -14.01 8.82 14.21
N LEU A 22 -13.37 7.87 14.89
CA LEU A 22 -12.46 6.93 14.24
C LEU A 22 -13.18 6.07 13.21
N ALA A 23 -14.34 5.51 13.57
CA ALA A 23 -15.14 4.68 12.68
C ALA A 23 -15.59 5.48 11.44
N ALA A 24 -16.08 6.70 11.63
CA ALA A 24 -16.47 7.59 10.54
C ALA A 24 -15.27 7.93 9.64
N ALA A 25 -14.11 8.26 10.21
CA ALA A 25 -12.91 8.55 9.43
C ALA A 25 -12.45 7.34 8.59
N ALA A 26 -12.47 6.14 9.17
CA ALA A 26 -12.16 4.91 8.46
C ALA A 26 -13.19 4.62 7.35
N ALA A 27 -14.48 4.76 7.66
CA ALA A 27 -15.58 4.54 6.71
C ALA A 27 -15.48 5.48 5.51
N VAL A 28 -15.22 6.77 5.71
CA VAL A 28 -15.04 7.73 4.60
C VAL A 28 -13.84 7.35 3.72
N ASN A 29 -12.70 7.01 4.33
CA ASN A 29 -11.51 6.61 3.57
C ASN A 29 -11.72 5.32 2.75
N LEU A 30 -12.46 4.35 3.31
CA LEU A 30 -12.83 3.11 2.63
C LEU A 30 -13.89 3.34 1.56
N ALA A 31 -14.87 4.21 1.79
CA ALA A 31 -15.91 4.55 0.82
C ALA A 31 -15.30 5.24 -0.41
N LEU A 32 -14.36 6.18 -0.21
CA LEU A 32 -13.63 6.79 -1.32
C LEU A 32 -12.82 5.75 -2.11
N LEU A 33 -12.16 4.82 -1.41
CA LEU A 33 -11.45 3.73 -2.07
C LEU A 33 -12.40 2.83 -2.86
N ALA A 34 -13.52 2.42 -2.26
CA ALA A 34 -14.57 1.62 -2.88
C ALA A 34 -15.08 2.29 -4.16
N TYR A 35 -15.49 3.56 -4.06
CA TYR A 35 -16.04 4.34 -5.16
C TYR A 35 -15.05 4.53 -6.31
N PHE A 36 -13.81 4.92 -6.02
CA PHE A 36 -12.86 5.20 -7.10
C PHE A 36 -12.25 3.93 -7.68
N LYS A 37 -11.92 2.93 -6.85
CA LYS A 37 -11.16 1.76 -7.28
C LYS A 37 -12.02 0.58 -7.72
N TYR A 38 -13.14 0.32 -7.05
CA TYR A 38 -13.93 -0.90 -7.24
C TYR A 38 -15.21 -0.66 -8.05
N ARG A 39 -15.52 0.58 -8.40
CA ARG A 39 -16.72 0.91 -9.16
C ARG A 39 -16.81 0.16 -10.49
N SER A 40 -15.75 0.17 -11.31
CA SER A 40 -15.78 -0.54 -12.59
C SER A 40 -16.01 -2.04 -12.43
N PHE A 41 -15.37 -2.66 -11.42
CA PHE A 41 -15.59 -4.06 -11.07
C PHE A 41 -17.03 -4.34 -10.60
N PHE A 42 -17.61 -3.43 -9.84
CA PHE A 42 -19.00 -3.53 -9.38
C PHE A 42 -19.98 -3.46 -10.56
N PHE A 43 -19.84 -2.46 -11.43
CA PHE A 43 -20.67 -2.33 -12.63
C PHE A 43 -20.54 -3.55 -13.55
N SER A 44 -19.31 -4.02 -13.84
CA SER A 44 -19.12 -5.21 -14.67
C SER A 44 -19.72 -6.49 -14.06
N SER A 45 -19.71 -6.60 -12.73
CA SER A 45 -20.33 -7.73 -12.03
C SER A 45 -21.86 -7.65 -12.07
N MET A 46 -22.43 -6.45 -11.99
CA MET A 46 -23.87 -6.22 -12.15
C MET A 46 -24.33 -6.48 -13.57
N ASP A 47 -23.60 -6.00 -14.59
CA ASP A 47 -23.90 -6.26 -15.99
C ASP A 47 -23.89 -7.77 -16.28
N GLY A 48 -22.92 -8.51 -15.73
CA GLY A 48 -22.89 -9.98 -15.84
C GLY A 48 -24.07 -10.67 -15.16
N LEU A 49 -24.50 -10.19 -14.00
CA LEU A 49 -25.68 -10.71 -13.30
C LEU A 49 -26.98 -10.40 -14.07
N PHE A 50 -27.11 -9.19 -14.63
CA PHE A 50 -28.28 -8.80 -15.41
C PHE A 50 -28.36 -9.53 -16.74
N GLY A 51 -27.22 -9.79 -17.41
CA GLY A 51 -27.18 -10.67 -18.57
C GLY A 51 -27.64 -12.11 -18.26
N LEU A 52 -27.31 -12.65 -17.08
CA LEU A 52 -27.84 -13.95 -16.64
C LEU A 52 -29.36 -13.93 -16.39
N LEU A 53 -29.92 -12.77 -16.08
CA LEU A 53 -31.36 -12.56 -15.87
C LEU A 53 -32.09 -12.10 -17.15
N GLY A 54 -31.39 -12.04 -18.29
CA GLY A 54 -31.95 -11.61 -19.58
C GLY A 54 -32.22 -10.11 -19.70
N MET A 55 -31.61 -9.29 -18.83
CA MET A 55 -31.64 -7.84 -18.89
C MET A 55 -30.33 -7.33 -19.50
N ASP A 56 -30.29 -7.22 -20.83
CA ASP A 56 -29.08 -6.88 -21.59
C ASP A 56 -28.79 -5.36 -21.68
N GLU A 57 -29.51 -4.53 -20.93
CA GLU A 57 -29.26 -3.08 -20.93
C GLU A 57 -28.06 -2.75 -20.02
N PRO A 58 -26.92 -2.33 -20.60
CA PRO A 58 -25.74 -2.01 -19.82
C PRO A 58 -26.00 -0.79 -18.94
N LEU A 59 -25.62 -0.86 -17.67
CA LEU A 59 -25.78 0.27 -16.77
C LEU A 59 -24.97 1.47 -17.28
N PRO A 60 -25.52 2.71 -17.21
CA PRO A 60 -24.80 3.90 -17.64
C PRO A 60 -23.57 4.16 -16.74
N ALA A 61 -22.42 3.68 -17.17
CA ALA A 61 -21.15 3.88 -16.49
C ALA A 61 -20.57 5.26 -16.87
N LEU A 62 -20.77 6.28 -16.02
CA LEU A 62 -19.98 7.51 -16.12
C LEU A 62 -18.48 7.17 -16.05
N ARG A 63 -17.68 7.62 -17.01
CA ARG A 63 -16.22 7.57 -16.90
C ARG A 63 -15.75 8.53 -15.82
N VAL A 64 -15.39 7.99 -14.67
CA VAL A 64 -14.75 8.75 -13.58
C VAL A 64 -13.26 8.51 -13.67
N LEU A 65 -12.49 9.58 -13.70
CA LEU A 65 -11.04 9.50 -13.69
C LEU A 65 -10.60 8.99 -12.30
N LEU A 66 -9.89 7.86 -12.27
CA LEU A 66 -9.33 7.32 -11.04
C LEU A 66 -8.24 8.27 -10.51
N PRO A 67 -8.38 8.82 -9.28
CA PRO A 67 -7.34 9.64 -8.70
C PRO A 67 -6.09 8.78 -8.47
N MET A 68 -5.02 9.14 -9.16
CA MET A 68 -3.73 8.52 -9.01
C MET A 68 -3.31 8.49 -7.54
N GLY A 69 -3.06 7.29 -7.01
CA GLY A 69 -2.62 7.09 -5.63
C GLY A 69 -3.72 7.01 -4.57
N VAL A 70 -5.03 6.98 -4.93
CA VAL A 70 -6.17 6.89 -3.98
C VAL A 70 -5.97 5.85 -2.88
N SER A 71 -5.40 4.70 -3.23
CA SER A 71 -5.05 3.62 -2.30
C SER A 71 -4.08 4.04 -1.20
N PHE A 72 -3.04 4.80 -1.54
CA PHE A 72 -2.05 5.27 -0.58
C PHE A 72 -2.63 6.35 0.34
N TYR A 73 -3.47 7.24 -0.19
CA TYR A 73 -4.18 8.22 0.63
C TYR A 73 -5.11 7.56 1.64
N THR A 74 -5.85 6.52 1.24
CA THR A 74 -6.70 5.73 2.14
C THR A 74 -5.88 5.11 3.27
N PHE A 75 -4.75 4.46 2.96
CA PHE A 75 -3.88 3.87 3.99
C PHE A 75 -3.24 4.90 4.91
N ALA A 76 -2.83 6.05 4.37
CA ALA A 76 -2.29 7.17 5.12
C ALA A 76 -3.36 7.76 6.07
N GLY A 77 -4.56 8.03 5.56
CA GLY A 77 -5.68 8.59 6.33
C GLY A 77 -6.14 7.67 7.46
N ILE A 78 -6.32 6.37 7.16
CA ILE A 78 -6.70 5.37 8.17
C ILE A 78 -5.61 5.24 9.24
N SER A 79 -4.35 5.10 8.84
CA SER A 79 -3.24 4.95 9.80
C SER A 79 -3.09 6.18 10.69
N TYR A 80 -3.23 7.38 10.14
CA TYR A 80 -3.21 8.63 10.91
C TYR A 80 -4.36 8.67 11.94
N ALA A 81 -5.60 8.40 11.52
CA ALA A 81 -6.75 8.42 12.42
C ALA A 81 -6.61 7.39 13.55
N VAL A 82 -6.16 6.17 13.22
CA VAL A 82 -5.94 5.10 14.20
C VAL A 82 -4.80 5.46 15.17
N ASP A 83 -3.67 5.97 14.67
CA ASP A 83 -2.51 6.30 15.50
C ASP A 83 -2.80 7.48 16.44
N VAL A 84 -3.52 8.50 15.96
CA VAL A 84 -4.01 9.60 16.81
C VAL A 84 -4.97 9.08 17.87
N TYR A 85 -5.91 8.20 17.50
CA TYR A 85 -6.86 7.60 18.44
C TYR A 85 -6.15 6.74 19.51
N ARG A 86 -5.13 5.97 19.12
CA ARG A 86 -4.32 5.15 20.04
C ARG A 86 -3.37 5.99 20.90
N GLY A 87 -3.17 7.27 20.58
CA GLY A 87 -2.21 8.16 21.24
C GLY A 87 -0.75 7.78 20.96
N THR A 88 -0.48 7.09 19.86
CA THR A 88 0.89 6.73 19.45
C THR A 88 1.60 7.88 18.75
N ILE A 89 0.85 8.84 18.21
CA ILE A 89 1.33 10.07 17.59
C ILE A 89 0.53 11.27 18.09
N ARG A 90 1.11 12.47 18.01
CA ARG A 90 0.38 13.72 18.17
C ARG A 90 -0.36 14.06 16.88
N PRO A 91 -1.56 14.66 16.95
CA PRO A 91 -2.22 15.21 15.77
C PRO A 91 -1.33 16.22 15.05
N ALA A 92 -1.53 16.37 13.74
CA ALA A 92 -0.89 17.42 12.96
C ALA A 92 -1.23 18.80 13.53
N ARG A 93 -0.25 19.71 13.48
CA ARG A 93 -0.38 21.08 14.04
C ARG A 93 -1.42 21.92 13.31
N SER A 94 -1.63 21.64 12.03
CA SER A 94 -2.60 22.33 11.18
C SER A 94 -3.08 21.41 10.06
N VAL A 95 -4.20 21.78 9.44
CA VAL A 95 -4.70 21.10 8.24
C VAL A 95 -3.67 21.16 7.11
N LEU A 96 -2.98 22.29 6.95
CA LEU A 96 -1.93 22.43 5.95
C LEU A 96 -0.76 21.47 6.18
N HIS A 97 -0.34 21.27 7.44
CA HIS A 97 0.72 20.29 7.77
C HIS A 97 0.29 18.86 7.45
N TYR A 98 -0.96 18.53 7.77
CA TYR A 98 -1.53 17.24 7.42
C TYR A 98 -1.59 17.05 5.90
N LEU A 99 -2.10 18.03 5.17
CA LEU A 99 -2.20 18.00 3.71
C LEU A 99 -0.81 17.91 3.08
N ALA A 100 0.15 18.70 3.51
CA ALA A 100 1.53 18.64 3.02
C ALA A 100 2.15 17.25 3.19
N TRP A 101 1.90 16.57 4.32
CA TRP A 101 2.33 15.18 4.51
C TRP A 101 1.53 14.21 3.62
N ALA A 102 0.21 14.34 3.61
CA ALA A 102 -0.70 13.46 2.89
C ALA A 102 -0.49 13.54 1.38
N THR A 103 -0.16 14.72 0.86
CA THR A 103 0.17 14.97 -0.55
C THR A 103 1.64 14.74 -0.87
N LEU A 104 2.54 14.66 0.10
CA LEU A 104 3.93 14.25 -0.15
C LEU A 104 4.05 12.73 -0.43
N SER A 105 3.26 11.90 0.26
CA SER A 105 3.22 10.46 0.06
C SER A 105 2.80 9.97 -1.34
N PRO A 106 1.83 10.58 -2.06
CA PRO A 106 1.43 10.20 -3.41
C PRO A 106 2.43 10.58 -4.50
N TYR A 107 3.40 11.47 -4.24
CA TYR A 107 4.39 11.88 -5.24
C TYR A 107 5.32 10.76 -5.71
N LEU A 108 5.24 9.61 -5.06
CA LEU A 108 5.97 8.40 -5.39
C LEU A 108 4.92 7.34 -5.64
N MET A 109 4.27 7.34 -6.80
CA MET A 109 3.19 6.40 -7.14
C MET A 109 3.50 4.90 -6.94
N ALA A 110 4.79 4.59 -6.74
CA ALA A 110 5.29 3.36 -6.15
C ALA A 110 6.25 3.71 -4.99
N GLY A 111 5.74 4.24 -3.90
CA GLY A 111 6.51 4.57 -2.71
C GLY A 111 6.24 3.57 -1.60
N PRO A 112 7.02 3.59 -0.51
CA PRO A 112 6.57 2.93 0.71
C PRO A 112 5.26 3.55 1.21
N ILE A 113 4.41 2.74 1.85
CA ILE A 113 3.28 3.24 2.63
C ILE A 113 3.84 3.94 3.86
N ILE A 114 3.74 5.27 3.84
CA ILE A 114 4.32 6.13 4.86
C ILE A 114 3.29 6.37 5.97
N ARG A 115 3.71 6.20 7.24
CA ARG A 115 2.91 6.55 8.42
C ARG A 115 3.30 7.92 8.95
N TYR A 116 2.34 8.72 9.41
CA TYR A 116 2.56 10.12 9.80
C TYR A 116 3.68 10.32 10.83
N GLY A 117 3.82 9.43 11.80
CA GLY A 117 4.70 9.66 12.96
C GLY A 117 6.18 9.94 12.63
N HIS A 118 6.76 9.32 11.62
CA HIS A 118 8.19 9.50 11.29
C HIS A 118 8.48 10.68 10.35
N PRO A 119 7.78 10.83 9.22
CA PRO A 119 8.00 11.93 8.30
C PRO A 119 7.27 13.22 8.69
N GLY A 120 6.17 13.16 9.44
CA GLY A 120 5.53 14.36 9.98
C GLY A 120 6.51 15.18 10.83
N ALA A 121 7.26 14.50 11.69
CA ALA A 121 8.35 15.12 12.47
C ALA A 121 9.57 15.51 11.62
N GLN A 122 9.87 14.78 10.54
CA GLN A 122 10.94 15.19 9.61
C GLN A 122 10.55 16.42 8.81
N LEU A 123 9.28 16.58 8.42
CA LEU A 123 8.79 17.76 7.71
C LEU A 123 8.86 19.01 8.59
N GLU A 124 8.56 18.88 9.89
CA GLU A 124 8.77 19.94 10.88
C GLU A 124 10.25 20.34 10.98
N ARG A 125 11.16 19.37 10.96
CA ARG A 125 12.61 19.63 11.01
C ARG A 125 13.20 20.04 9.66
N ALA A 126 12.54 19.70 8.56
CA ALA A 126 13.02 20.00 7.21
C ALA A 126 13.10 21.50 6.96
N GLN A 127 12.22 22.30 7.57
CA GLN A 127 12.31 23.76 7.55
C GLN A 127 13.61 24.31 8.14
N GLN A 128 14.28 23.53 9.00
CA GLN A 128 15.55 23.90 9.65
C GLN A 128 16.77 23.23 9.00
N GLN A 129 16.57 22.35 8.02
CA GLN A 129 17.66 21.65 7.34
C GLN A 129 18.24 22.55 6.25
N ARG A 130 19.55 22.83 6.32
CA ARG A 130 20.27 23.45 5.21
C ARG A 130 20.42 22.45 4.06
N PHE A 131 20.30 22.93 2.83
CA PHE A 131 20.56 22.16 1.63
C PHE A 131 21.99 21.59 1.66
N ARG A 132 22.14 20.28 1.43
CA ARG A 132 23.46 19.60 1.43
C ARG A 132 23.70 18.95 0.08
N LEU A 133 24.68 19.46 -0.66
CA LEU A 133 25.10 18.90 -1.95
C LEU A 133 25.46 17.40 -1.87
N SER A 134 26.00 16.95 -0.74
CA SER A 134 26.35 15.55 -0.52
C SER A 134 25.14 14.61 -0.48
N LEU A 135 23.99 15.06 0.06
CA LEU A 135 22.73 14.30 0.04
C LEU A 135 22.17 14.23 -1.38
N VAL A 136 22.28 15.33 -2.13
CA VAL A 136 21.85 15.41 -3.54
C VAL A 136 22.68 14.45 -4.38
N GLY A 137 24.01 14.50 -4.30
CA GLY A 137 24.90 13.60 -5.03
C GLY A 137 24.64 12.12 -4.71
N SER A 138 24.50 11.78 -3.42
CA SER A 138 24.15 10.43 -3.00
C SER A 138 22.78 9.98 -3.54
N GLY A 139 21.78 10.87 -3.48
CA GLY A 139 20.44 10.59 -3.98
C GLY A 139 20.39 10.43 -5.50
N LEU A 140 21.13 11.25 -6.26
CA LEU A 140 21.33 11.12 -7.71
C LEU A 140 22.01 9.79 -8.06
N PHE A 141 23.10 9.45 -7.38
CA PHE A 141 23.78 8.17 -7.57
C PHE A 141 22.82 7.00 -7.34
N PHE A 142 22.07 7.04 -6.23
CA PHE A 142 21.08 6.01 -5.96
C PHE A 142 19.99 6.00 -7.03
N LEU A 143 19.47 7.15 -7.46
CA LEU A 143 18.43 7.23 -8.48
C LEU A 143 18.90 6.64 -9.81
N ALA A 144 20.10 7.00 -10.25
CA ALA A 144 20.75 6.45 -11.44
C ALA A 144 20.89 4.93 -11.35
N MET A 145 21.39 4.40 -10.22
CA MET A 145 21.48 2.96 -9.99
C MET A 145 20.11 2.26 -9.99
N GLY A 146 19.06 2.92 -9.50
CA GLY A 146 17.69 2.41 -9.54
C GLY A 146 17.13 2.37 -10.96
N LEU A 147 17.36 3.43 -11.74
CA LEU A 147 16.94 3.52 -13.14
C LEU A 147 17.69 2.49 -14.00
N ALA A 148 19.00 2.34 -13.81
CA ALA A 148 19.79 1.32 -14.48
C ALA A 148 19.26 -0.09 -14.19
N LYS A 149 18.98 -0.43 -12.92
CA LYS A 149 18.38 -1.72 -12.57
C LYS A 149 17.01 -1.93 -13.22
N LYS A 150 16.18 -0.88 -13.27
CA LYS A 150 14.87 -0.96 -13.93
C LYS A 150 15.04 -1.20 -15.44
N ALA A 151 15.74 -0.31 -16.13
CA ALA A 151 15.86 -0.35 -17.58
C ALA A 151 16.66 -1.56 -18.08
N LEU A 152 17.79 -1.88 -17.45
CA LEU A 152 18.73 -2.89 -17.93
C LEU A 152 18.42 -4.30 -17.46
N VAL A 153 17.75 -4.46 -16.32
CA VAL A 153 17.44 -5.79 -15.75
C VAL A 153 15.95 -6.03 -15.77
N ALA A 154 15.14 -5.18 -15.14
CA ALA A 154 13.72 -5.48 -14.99
C ALA A 154 12.97 -5.43 -16.32
N ASP A 155 13.18 -4.39 -17.12
CA ASP A 155 12.45 -4.19 -18.38
C ASP A 155 12.94 -5.16 -19.47
N THR A 156 14.25 -5.41 -19.57
CA THR A 156 14.84 -6.41 -20.47
C THR A 156 14.39 -7.83 -20.14
N THR A 157 14.50 -8.24 -18.87
CA THR A 157 14.05 -9.57 -18.42
C THR A 157 12.56 -9.75 -18.68
N ALA A 158 11.75 -8.73 -18.39
CA ALA A 158 10.32 -8.78 -18.62
C ALA A 158 9.95 -8.85 -20.11
N ALA A 159 10.67 -8.14 -20.99
CA ALA A 159 10.47 -8.21 -22.43
C ALA A 159 10.80 -9.62 -22.95
N TYR A 160 11.93 -10.18 -22.54
CA TYR A 160 12.36 -11.53 -22.91
C TYR A 160 11.36 -12.60 -22.43
N LEU A 161 10.96 -12.54 -21.15
CA LEU A 161 9.95 -13.45 -20.60
C LEU A 161 8.61 -13.30 -21.32
N ASN A 162 8.17 -12.07 -21.59
CA ASN A 162 6.91 -11.87 -22.32
C ASN A 162 6.95 -12.58 -23.67
N GLN A 163 8.04 -12.44 -24.44
CA GLN A 163 8.23 -13.11 -25.73
C GLN A 163 8.25 -14.64 -25.60
N LEU A 164 9.02 -15.19 -24.65
CA LEU A 164 9.09 -16.64 -24.41
C LEU A 164 7.72 -17.26 -24.10
N PHE A 165 6.81 -16.49 -23.50
CA PHE A 165 5.49 -16.96 -23.11
C PHE A 165 4.35 -16.37 -23.96
N VAL A 166 4.64 -15.72 -25.10
CA VAL A 166 3.58 -15.38 -26.09
C VAL A 166 3.11 -16.69 -26.73
N GLY A 167 1.81 -17.00 -26.61
CA GLY A 167 1.19 -18.16 -27.27
C GLY A 167 0.91 -19.38 -26.37
N TYR A 168 1.34 -19.39 -25.11
CA TYR A 168 0.88 -20.39 -24.14
C TYR A 168 -0.53 -20.02 -23.66
N PRO A 169 -1.58 -20.80 -23.99
CA PRO A 169 -2.92 -20.53 -23.52
C PRO A 169 -2.96 -20.64 -21.99
N LEU A 170 -3.68 -19.71 -21.35
CA LEU A 170 -3.99 -19.77 -19.93
C LEU A 170 -4.91 -20.97 -19.67
N ARG A 171 -4.36 -22.18 -19.54
CA ARG A 171 -5.14 -23.33 -19.08
C ARG A 171 -5.32 -23.20 -17.58
N ALA A 172 -6.47 -22.64 -17.20
CA ALA A 172 -6.91 -22.43 -15.83
C ALA A 172 -7.32 -23.76 -15.15
N HIS A 173 -6.40 -24.72 -15.09
CA HIS A 173 -6.57 -25.90 -14.25
C HIS A 173 -5.60 -25.77 -13.07
N LEU A 174 -6.15 -25.41 -11.91
CA LEU A 174 -5.52 -25.48 -10.58
C LEU A 174 -4.41 -24.45 -10.25
N GLY A 175 -4.53 -23.20 -10.72
CA GLY A 175 -3.86 -22.03 -10.10
C GLY A 175 -2.33 -21.96 -10.16
N LEU A 176 -1.64 -22.95 -10.74
CA LEU A 176 -0.18 -23.03 -10.77
C LEU A 176 0.43 -22.72 -12.14
N GLU A 177 -0.37 -22.65 -13.21
CA GLU A 177 0.14 -22.51 -14.59
C GLU A 177 -0.28 -21.20 -15.29
N SER A 178 -0.42 -20.11 -14.53
CA SER A 178 -0.44 -18.79 -15.17
C SER A 178 0.99 -18.41 -15.57
N ARG A 179 1.29 -18.41 -16.88
CA ARG A 179 2.42 -17.75 -17.56
C ARG A 179 3.65 -17.49 -16.64
N PRO A 180 4.64 -18.41 -16.55
CA PRO A 180 5.81 -18.27 -15.66
C PRO A 180 6.56 -16.94 -15.79
N GLY A 181 6.46 -16.28 -16.96
CA GLY A 181 6.99 -14.93 -17.21
C GLY A 181 6.33 -13.82 -16.41
N ILE A 182 5.05 -13.92 -16.04
CA ILE A 182 4.35 -12.91 -15.22
C ILE A 182 4.85 -12.96 -13.77
N HIS A 183 5.04 -14.18 -13.23
CA HIS A 183 5.52 -14.41 -11.87
C HIS A 183 6.96 -13.96 -11.63
N THR A 184 7.80 -13.95 -12.68
CA THR A 184 9.22 -13.56 -12.59
C THR A 184 9.47 -12.11 -12.98
N ALA A 185 8.74 -11.57 -13.96
CA ALA A 185 8.88 -10.19 -14.41
C ALA A 185 8.26 -9.15 -13.47
N ALA A 186 7.07 -9.44 -12.91
CA ALA A 186 6.34 -8.47 -12.07
C ALA A 186 7.09 -8.12 -10.77
N PRO A 187 7.70 -9.09 -10.05
CA PRO A 187 8.51 -8.78 -8.88
C PRO A 187 9.74 -7.92 -9.17
N LEU A 188 10.42 -8.17 -10.28
CA LEU A 188 11.61 -7.41 -10.70
C LEU A 188 11.24 -5.96 -11.05
N ARG A 189 10.12 -5.76 -11.75
CA ARG A 189 9.57 -4.43 -12.02
C ARG A 189 9.18 -3.71 -10.74
N LEU A 190 8.51 -4.38 -9.81
CA LEU A 190 8.14 -3.83 -8.50
C LEU A 190 9.37 -3.40 -7.68
N LEU A 191 10.42 -4.23 -7.66
CA LEU A 191 11.69 -3.91 -6.98
C LEU A 191 12.36 -2.66 -7.56
N GLY A 192 12.30 -2.47 -8.88
CA GLY A 192 12.85 -1.30 -9.58
C GLY A 192 12.07 -0.02 -9.28
N ILE A 193 10.73 -0.05 -9.35
CA ILE A 193 9.90 1.15 -9.25
C ILE A 193 9.74 1.59 -7.77
N LEU A 194 9.53 0.66 -6.83
CA LEU A 194 9.24 0.98 -5.42
C LEU A 194 10.41 1.64 -4.66
N GLY A 195 11.63 1.50 -5.18
CA GLY A 195 12.84 2.10 -4.61
C GLY A 195 13.06 3.56 -5.00
N GLN A 196 12.49 4.03 -6.12
CA GLN A 196 12.83 5.34 -6.69
C GLN A 196 12.40 6.48 -5.80
N GLY A 197 11.22 6.35 -5.21
CA GLY A 197 10.70 7.43 -4.42
C GLY A 197 11.46 7.71 -3.13
N ARG A 198 11.98 6.67 -2.47
CA ARG A 198 12.87 6.84 -1.31
C ARG A 198 14.14 7.62 -1.69
N ARG A 199 14.63 7.47 -2.93
CA ARG A 199 15.89 8.09 -3.39
C ARG A 199 15.68 9.59 -3.67
N VAL A 200 14.56 9.96 -4.28
CA VAL A 200 14.17 11.36 -4.46
C VAL A 200 13.92 12.03 -3.10
N ALA A 201 13.22 11.35 -2.19
CA ALA A 201 13.02 11.84 -0.83
C ALA A 201 14.34 12.11 -0.09
N PHE A 202 15.34 11.25 -0.30
CA PHE A 202 16.66 11.40 0.31
C PHE A 202 17.39 12.67 -0.16
N MET A 203 17.21 13.08 -1.43
CA MET A 203 17.80 14.31 -1.99
C MET A 203 17.27 15.57 -1.30
N ILE A 204 16.00 15.56 -0.88
CA ILE A 204 15.36 16.66 -0.15
C ILE A 204 15.45 16.49 1.39
N GLY A 205 16.32 15.58 1.85
CA GLY A 205 16.59 15.38 3.29
C GLY A 205 15.56 14.52 4.03
N LEU A 206 14.62 13.90 3.32
CA LEU A 206 13.59 13.03 3.90
C LEU A 206 13.99 11.55 3.84
N ARG A 207 13.86 10.86 4.97
CA ARG A 207 14.19 9.44 5.10
C ARG A 207 12.93 8.61 5.19
N PHE A 208 12.67 7.87 4.12
CA PHE A 208 11.54 6.93 4.02
C PHE A 208 11.97 5.47 4.25
N PRO A 209 11.06 4.62 4.75
CA PRO A 209 11.38 3.22 5.02
C PRO A 209 11.66 2.44 3.73
N GLN A 210 12.41 1.35 3.88
CA GLN A 210 12.69 0.41 2.80
C GLN A 210 11.49 -0.49 2.53
N ASN A 211 11.19 -0.77 1.25
CA ASN A 211 10.14 -1.72 0.87
C ASN A 211 10.64 -3.15 0.64
N PHE A 212 11.89 -3.35 0.24
CA PHE A 212 12.41 -4.68 -0.07
C PHE A 212 13.80 -4.89 0.50
N SER A 213 14.02 -6.04 1.13
CA SER A 213 15.31 -6.39 1.73
C SER A 213 15.67 -7.84 1.42
N SER A 214 16.11 -8.11 0.19
CA SER A 214 16.46 -9.46 -0.31
C SER A 214 15.42 -10.55 0.04
N PRO A 215 14.14 -10.36 -0.34
CA PRO A 215 13.05 -11.26 0.07
C PRO A 215 13.27 -12.72 -0.36
N TYR A 216 13.88 -12.95 -1.51
CA TYR A 216 14.17 -14.29 -2.03
C TYR A 216 15.29 -15.04 -1.27
N LYS A 217 15.99 -14.39 -0.33
CA LYS A 217 16.92 -15.08 0.58
C LYS A 217 16.23 -15.64 1.84
N ALA A 218 14.93 -15.40 2.01
CA ALA A 218 14.21 -15.87 3.18
C ALA A 218 14.01 -17.39 3.16
N VAL A 219 14.25 -18.04 4.30
CA VAL A 219 14.13 -19.50 4.45
C VAL A 219 12.72 -19.99 4.77
N ASN A 220 11.76 -19.08 4.99
CA ASN A 220 10.37 -19.43 5.27
C ASN A 220 9.40 -18.31 4.83
N PRO A 221 8.09 -18.61 4.64
CA PRO A 221 7.10 -17.63 4.16
C PRO A 221 6.95 -16.40 5.06
N SER A 222 6.98 -16.57 6.38
CA SER A 222 6.93 -15.45 7.33
C SER A 222 8.14 -14.52 7.15
N GLY A 223 9.32 -15.11 6.95
CA GLY A 223 10.55 -14.40 6.60
C GLY A 223 10.40 -13.65 5.29
N PHE A 224 9.85 -14.27 4.24
CA PHE A 224 9.62 -13.62 2.95
C PHE A 224 8.79 -12.33 3.12
N TRP A 225 7.63 -12.40 3.79
CA TRP A 225 6.74 -11.25 3.99
C TRP A 225 7.32 -10.15 4.89
N ARG A 226 8.32 -10.46 5.73
CA ARG A 226 9.07 -9.46 6.49
C ARG A 226 10.08 -8.67 5.65
N HIS A 227 10.43 -9.18 4.46
CA HIS A 227 11.42 -8.61 3.56
C HIS A 227 10.81 -8.17 2.22
N TRP A 228 9.57 -8.56 1.94
CA TRP A 228 8.79 -8.20 0.76
C TRP A 228 7.78 -7.10 1.09
N HIS A 229 7.72 -6.06 0.26
CA HIS A 229 6.83 -4.91 0.37
C HIS A 229 6.61 -4.43 1.83
N MET A 230 7.70 -4.28 2.57
CA MET A 230 7.74 -4.19 4.04
C MET A 230 6.81 -3.13 4.62
N SER A 231 6.63 -1.98 3.94
CA SER A 231 5.69 -0.95 4.40
C SER A 231 4.23 -1.42 4.40
N LEU A 232 3.79 -2.10 3.35
CA LEU A 232 2.45 -2.71 3.24
C LEU A 232 2.30 -3.86 4.22
N SER A 233 3.26 -4.79 4.26
CA SER A 233 3.23 -5.92 5.19
C SER A 233 3.14 -5.44 6.64
N SER A 234 3.86 -4.37 6.99
CA SER A 234 3.76 -3.76 8.32
C SER A 234 2.42 -3.08 8.56
N TRP A 235 1.84 -2.42 7.54
CA TRP A 235 0.56 -1.73 7.65
C TRP A 235 -0.57 -2.74 7.86
N LEU A 236 -0.65 -3.78 7.03
CA LEU A 236 -1.60 -4.88 7.17
C LEU A 236 -1.48 -5.54 8.55
N ARG A 237 -0.24 -5.78 9.00
CA ARG A 237 -0.01 -6.34 10.33
C ARG A 237 -0.59 -5.45 11.45
N ASP A 238 -0.27 -4.15 11.44
CA ASP A 238 -0.51 -3.26 12.58
C ASP A 238 -1.94 -2.65 12.62
N TYR A 239 -2.59 -2.55 11.46
CA TYR A 239 -3.92 -1.95 11.29
C TYR A 239 -5.03 -2.94 10.94
N LEU A 240 -4.70 -4.18 10.56
CA LEU A 240 -5.68 -5.22 10.23
C LEU A 240 -5.47 -6.50 11.06
N PHE A 241 -4.33 -7.19 10.89
CA PHE A 241 -4.08 -8.49 11.53
C PHE A 241 -4.08 -8.41 13.07
N ILE A 242 -3.31 -7.51 13.68
CA ILE A 242 -3.24 -7.37 15.15
C ILE A 242 -4.60 -6.98 15.75
N PRO A 243 -5.34 -6.01 15.19
CA PRO A 243 -6.71 -5.70 15.62
C PRO A 243 -7.70 -6.86 15.56
N LEU A 244 -7.56 -7.78 14.58
CA LEU A 244 -8.39 -8.99 14.48
C LEU A 244 -8.07 -10.05 15.56
N GLY A 245 -7.06 -9.80 16.40
CA GLY A 245 -6.56 -10.72 17.44
C GLY A 245 -5.12 -11.15 17.18
N GLY A 246 -4.62 -10.98 15.96
CA GLY A 246 -3.31 -11.45 15.53
C GLY A 246 -3.19 -12.96 15.70
N SER A 247 -2.10 -13.39 16.34
CA SER A 247 -1.85 -14.80 16.69
C SER A 247 -2.30 -15.16 18.12
N ARG A 248 -3.18 -14.36 18.74
CA ARG A 248 -3.73 -14.67 20.06
C ARG A 248 -4.94 -15.60 19.92
N GLY A 249 -5.09 -16.54 20.85
CA GLY A 249 -6.19 -17.51 20.85
C GLY A 249 -5.81 -18.82 20.18
N THR A 250 -6.76 -19.47 19.52
CA THR A 250 -6.55 -20.79 18.89
C THR A 250 -5.87 -20.68 17.52
N THR A 251 -5.30 -21.79 17.05
CA THR A 251 -4.74 -21.90 15.69
C THR A 251 -5.77 -21.51 14.63
N LEU A 252 -7.02 -21.93 14.79
CA LEU A 252 -8.12 -21.60 13.86
C LEU A 252 -8.37 -20.08 13.77
N MET A 253 -8.36 -19.38 14.91
CA MET A 253 -8.50 -17.92 14.92
C MET A 253 -7.33 -17.23 14.21
N THR A 254 -6.11 -17.73 14.41
CA THR A 254 -4.92 -17.21 13.74
C THR A 254 -5.00 -17.41 12.22
N VAL A 255 -5.39 -18.60 11.77
CA VAL A 255 -5.57 -18.93 10.35
C VAL A 255 -6.64 -18.03 9.74
N ARG A 256 -7.80 -17.88 10.38
CA ARG A 256 -8.85 -16.96 9.94
C ARG A 256 -8.32 -15.53 9.80
N ASN A 257 -7.59 -15.02 10.80
CA ASN A 257 -7.04 -13.67 10.78
C ASN A 257 -6.03 -13.48 9.64
N LEU A 258 -5.20 -14.50 9.35
CA LEU A 258 -4.28 -14.49 8.22
C LEU A 258 -5.03 -14.50 6.88
N LEU A 259 -6.01 -15.40 6.70
CA LEU A 259 -6.80 -15.48 5.48
C LEU A 259 -7.51 -14.16 5.18
N VAL A 260 -8.17 -13.55 6.17
CA VAL A 260 -8.81 -12.24 6.01
C VAL A 260 -7.79 -11.16 5.64
N THR A 261 -6.60 -11.18 6.26
CA THR A 261 -5.55 -10.19 5.96
C THR A 261 -5.03 -10.32 4.54
N PHE A 262 -4.76 -11.54 4.08
CA PHE A 262 -4.26 -11.80 2.73
C PHE A 262 -5.33 -11.61 1.66
N LEU A 263 -6.58 -11.99 1.92
CA LEU A 263 -7.71 -11.74 1.02
C LEU A 263 -7.90 -10.24 0.79
N LEU A 264 -7.90 -9.43 1.85
CA LEU A 264 -8.03 -7.98 1.73
C LEU A 264 -6.79 -7.34 1.06
N ALA A 265 -5.60 -7.93 1.24
CA ALA A 265 -4.40 -7.50 0.52
C ALA A 265 -4.46 -7.83 -0.98
N GLY A 266 -4.98 -9.01 -1.35
CA GLY A 266 -5.21 -9.44 -2.73
C GLY A 266 -6.24 -8.56 -3.42
N LEU A 267 -7.40 -8.36 -2.78
CA LEU A 267 -8.45 -7.46 -3.25
C LEU A 267 -7.93 -6.03 -3.45
N TRP A 268 -7.03 -5.59 -2.57
CA TRP A 268 -6.35 -4.31 -2.73
C TRP A 268 -5.40 -4.27 -3.93
N HIS A 269 -4.80 -5.37 -4.38
CA HIS A 269 -3.88 -5.32 -5.52
C HIS A 269 -4.61 -5.19 -6.86
N ASP A 270 -5.62 -6.01 -7.09
CA ASP A 270 -6.40 -6.00 -8.33
C ASP A 270 -7.82 -6.51 -8.05
N PRO A 271 -8.89 -5.77 -8.38
CA PRO A 271 -10.26 -6.22 -8.25
C PRO A 271 -10.63 -7.18 -9.39
N ALA A 272 -9.93 -8.31 -9.48
CA ALA A 272 -10.27 -9.40 -10.39
C ALA A 272 -10.57 -10.67 -9.59
N TRP A 273 -11.57 -11.43 -10.04
CA TRP A 273 -11.94 -12.71 -9.42
C TRP A 273 -10.77 -13.70 -9.32
N ALA A 274 -9.78 -13.58 -10.22
CA ALA A 274 -8.52 -14.34 -10.20
C ALA A 274 -7.62 -14.10 -8.97
N PHE A 275 -7.90 -13.08 -8.15
CA PHE A 275 -7.22 -12.85 -6.87
C PHE A 275 -8.09 -13.20 -5.65
N VAL A 276 -9.38 -13.48 -5.87
CA VAL A 276 -10.33 -13.91 -4.84
C VAL A 276 -10.36 -15.44 -4.74
N PHE A 277 -10.07 -16.16 -5.83
CA PHE A 277 -10.11 -17.62 -5.95
C PHE A 277 -8.80 -18.18 -6.51
#